data_AF-A0A3B0RTR9-F1
#
_entry.id   AF-A0A3B0RTR9-F1
#
_cell.length_a   1.000
_cell.length_b   1.000
_cell.length_c   1.000
_cell.angle_alpha   90.00
_cell.angle_beta   90.00
_cell.angle_gamma   90.00
#
_symmetry.space_group_name_H-M   'P 1'
#
loop_
_entity.id
_entity.type
_entity.pdbx_description
1 polymer ?
#
loop_
_entity_poly.entity_id
_entity_poly.type
_entity_poly.pdbx_seq_one_letter_code
_entity_poly.pdbx_strand_id
1 'polypeptide(L)'
;MYTHSDFDAAFIAERNRQFRAQVERRINGHLTEDEFKPLRLMNGLYLQLHAYMLRVAVPYGSLNSAQMHKLADIADRWDKGYGHFTTRQNIQYNWPDLRDVPDMLDALAEVGMHAIQTSGNTIRNVTADHFAGAAADEIADPRPVAELIRQWSTDHPEFQFLPRKFKVAVTGSPNDRAVTRAHDIGLRMVTQNGTPGFAVIIGGGMGRTPMIGKVIREFLPQEDLLPYLEAVVSVWNLLGRRDNKYKARIKITVHEHGLEDIRARVEERFALIRPTFTGVDQELFNDIKAAFAAPKFREASIAEYETAYKHDPIFRSWADTNLAEHRAPGYAIVQISLKA
;
A
#
# COMPACT_ATOMS: atom_id res chain seq x y z
N MET A 1 -4.66 14.20 -3.71
CA MET A 1 -4.02 13.21 -2.81
C MET A 1 -4.64 13.38 -1.46
N TYR A 2 -4.76 12.31 -0.68
CA TYR A 2 -5.34 12.40 0.66
C TYR A 2 -4.63 13.46 1.51
N THR A 3 -5.41 14.37 2.07
CA THR A 3 -4.91 15.42 2.96
C THR A 3 -5.08 14.92 4.38
N HIS A 4 -3.99 14.85 5.12
CA HIS A 4 -4.01 14.37 6.50
C HIS A 4 -4.76 15.38 7.37
N SER A 5 -5.66 14.86 8.21
CA SER A 5 -6.39 15.63 9.21
C SER A 5 -5.53 15.87 10.46
N ASP A 6 -6.01 16.74 11.35
CA ASP A 6 -5.40 16.92 12.68
C ASP A 6 -5.38 15.62 13.48
N PHE A 7 -6.39 14.76 13.29
CA PHE A 7 -6.42 13.43 13.88
C PHE A 7 -5.28 12.56 13.36
N ASP A 8 -5.03 12.52 12.04
CA ASP A 8 -3.95 11.73 11.45
C ASP A 8 -2.58 12.21 11.95
N ALA A 9 -2.37 13.52 12.03
CA ALA A 9 -1.14 14.11 12.54
C ALA A 9 -0.92 13.75 14.02
N ALA A 10 -1.96 13.87 14.84
CA ALA A 10 -1.91 13.50 16.25
C ALA A 10 -1.65 12.00 16.44
N PHE A 11 -2.28 11.15 15.62
CA PHE A 11 -2.08 9.70 15.60
C PHE A 11 -0.62 9.34 15.28
N ILE A 12 -0.05 9.90 14.20
CA ILE A 12 1.35 9.66 13.83
C ILE A 12 2.29 10.12 14.97
N ALA A 13 2.06 11.32 15.52
CA ALA A 13 2.88 11.84 16.62
C ALA A 13 2.84 10.93 17.87
N GLU A 14 1.66 10.40 18.22
CA GLU A 14 1.55 9.44 19.33
C GLU A 14 2.27 8.12 19.04
N ARG A 15 2.14 7.59 17.82
CA ARG A 15 2.85 6.38 17.41
C ARG A 15 4.37 6.57 17.46
N ASN A 16 4.87 7.74 17.06
CA ASN A 16 6.29 8.07 17.17
C ASN A 16 6.76 8.18 18.63
N ARG A 17 6.00 8.87 19.50
CA ARG A 17 6.30 8.94 20.95
C ARG A 17 6.38 7.55 21.58
N GLN A 18 5.42 6.67 21.27
CA GLN A 18 5.43 5.29 21.75
C GLN A 18 6.67 4.54 21.27
N PHE A 19 7.01 4.65 19.99
CA PHE A 19 8.17 3.94 19.46
C PHE A 19 9.49 4.49 20.01
N ARG A 20 9.60 5.81 20.22
CA ARG A 20 10.74 6.43 20.90
C ARG A 20 10.95 5.83 22.29
N ALA A 21 9.90 5.72 23.10
CA ALA A 21 9.99 5.11 24.43
C ALA A 21 10.42 3.62 24.36
N GLN A 22 9.98 2.89 23.33
CA GLN A 22 10.39 1.50 23.10
C GLN A 22 11.87 1.40 22.70
N VAL A 23 12.36 2.31 21.86
CA VAL A 23 13.77 2.42 21.47
C VAL A 23 14.65 2.73 22.69
N GLU A 24 14.26 3.69 23.53
CA GLU A 24 14.97 4.03 24.76
C GLU A 24 15.07 2.83 25.72
N ARG A 25 13.97 2.09 25.91
CA ARG A 25 13.98 0.87 26.70
C ARG A 25 14.90 -0.21 26.12
N ARG A 26 14.96 -0.32 24.79
CA ARG A 26 15.87 -1.25 24.09
C ARG A 26 17.34 -0.87 24.28
N ILE A 27 17.66 0.43 24.21
CA ILE A 27 19.02 0.96 24.39
C ILE A 27 19.49 0.77 25.84
N ASN A 28 18.60 1.05 26.80
CA ASN A 28 18.91 0.98 28.23
C ASN A 28 18.74 -0.44 28.83
N GLY A 29 18.61 -1.48 27.99
CA GLY A 29 18.57 -2.89 28.41
C GLY A 29 17.26 -3.37 29.05
N HIS A 30 16.22 -2.53 29.12
CA HIS A 30 14.90 -2.88 29.68
C HIS A 30 14.00 -3.65 28.69
N LEU A 31 14.42 -3.73 27.42
CA LEU A 31 13.84 -4.61 26.41
C LEU A 31 14.96 -5.41 25.76
N THR A 32 14.82 -6.74 25.77
CA THR A 32 15.67 -7.63 24.98
C THR A 32 15.41 -7.44 23.48
N GLU A 33 16.30 -7.92 22.62
CA GLU A 33 16.06 -7.89 21.16
C GLU A 33 14.82 -8.70 20.76
N ASP A 34 14.54 -9.82 21.43
CA ASP A 34 13.38 -10.66 21.11
C ASP A 34 12.05 -9.99 21.48
N GLU A 35 12.00 -9.26 22.61
CA GLU A 35 10.84 -8.45 23.00
C GLU A 35 10.68 -7.20 22.12
N PHE A 36 11.79 -6.60 21.71
CA PHE A 36 11.78 -5.40 20.86
C PHE A 36 11.43 -5.72 19.41
N LYS A 37 11.80 -6.90 18.91
CA LYS A 37 11.59 -7.36 17.54
C LYS A 37 10.16 -7.14 17.02
N PRO A 38 9.07 -7.58 17.67
CA PRO A 38 7.71 -7.31 17.19
C PRO A 38 7.42 -5.81 17.10
N LEU A 39 7.87 -5.02 18.09
CA LEU A 39 7.65 -3.58 18.17
C LEU A 39 8.34 -2.82 17.02
N ARG A 40 9.63 -3.09 16.80
CA ARG A 40 10.40 -2.45 15.72
C ARG A 40 9.91 -2.87 14.33
N LEU A 41 9.49 -4.12 14.17
CA LEU A 41 8.94 -4.59 12.90
C LEU A 41 7.57 -3.95 12.61
N MET A 42 6.77 -3.57 13.60
CA MET A 42 5.55 -2.80 13.36
C MET A 42 5.83 -1.34 12.96
N ASN A 43 7.04 -0.84 13.23
CA ASN A 43 7.49 0.50 12.83
C ASN A 43 8.50 0.46 11.67
N GLY A 44 8.48 -0.61 10.88
CA GLY A 44 9.26 -0.70 9.65
C GLY A 44 10.77 -0.91 9.83
N LEU A 45 11.24 -1.14 11.06
CA LEU A 45 12.65 -1.22 11.38
C LEU A 45 13.14 -2.69 11.46
N TYR A 46 13.98 -3.05 10.50
CA TYR A 46 14.60 -4.38 10.37
C TYR A 46 16.03 -4.35 10.87
N LEU A 47 16.41 -5.27 11.75
CA LEU A 47 17.82 -5.54 12.02
C LEU A 47 18.38 -6.41 10.90
N GLN A 48 19.32 -5.88 10.13
CA GLN A 48 20.19 -6.62 9.21
C GLN A 48 21.48 -7.03 9.92
N LEU A 49 22.42 -7.67 9.21
CA LEU A 49 23.64 -8.20 9.82
C LEU A 49 24.51 -7.09 10.46
N HIS A 50 24.54 -5.90 9.85
CA HIS A 50 25.45 -4.82 10.24
C HIS A 50 24.75 -3.52 10.64
N ALA A 51 23.46 -3.35 10.32
CA ALA A 51 22.74 -2.10 10.55
C ALA A 51 21.23 -2.35 10.61
N TYR A 52 20.48 -1.33 11.01
CA TYR A 52 19.04 -1.33 10.84
C TYR A 52 18.66 -0.88 9.42
N MET A 53 17.56 -1.39 8.90
CA MET A 53 16.90 -0.86 7.71
C MET A 53 15.52 -0.34 8.10
N LEU A 54 15.27 0.95 7.84
CA LEU A 54 13.98 1.59 8.01
C LEU A 54 13.21 1.57 6.68
N ARG A 55 12.03 0.96 6.68
CA ARG A 55 11.09 1.05 5.56
C ARG A 55 10.01 2.09 5.84
N VAL A 56 10.00 3.14 5.03
CA VAL A 56 8.98 4.17 5.03
C VAL A 56 7.77 3.71 4.22
N ALA A 57 6.57 4.06 4.68
CA ALA A 57 5.32 3.83 3.96
C ALA A 57 5.12 4.92 2.91
N VAL A 58 4.83 4.50 1.67
CA VAL A 58 4.35 5.39 0.61
C VAL A 58 2.98 4.86 0.19
N PRO A 59 1.90 5.34 0.83
CA PRO A 59 0.53 4.90 0.53
C PRO A 59 0.28 4.87 -0.98
N TYR A 60 -0.16 3.71 -1.50
CA TYR A 60 -0.51 3.50 -2.91
C TYR A 60 0.51 4.05 -3.93
N GLY A 61 1.78 4.17 -3.53
CA GLY A 61 2.88 4.63 -4.37
C GLY A 61 2.83 6.11 -4.80
N SER A 62 2.03 6.96 -4.16
CA SER A 62 1.94 8.38 -4.51
C SER A 62 2.74 9.27 -3.57
N LEU A 63 3.42 10.27 -4.13
CA LEU A 63 4.21 11.28 -3.42
C LEU A 63 3.99 12.66 -4.04
N ASN A 64 4.06 13.73 -3.24
CA ASN A 64 4.30 15.09 -3.74
C ASN A 64 5.78 15.48 -3.65
N SER A 65 6.11 16.66 -4.18
CA SER A 65 7.45 17.24 -4.12
C SER A 65 7.96 17.45 -2.69
N ALA A 66 7.13 17.94 -1.77
CA ALA A 66 7.53 18.16 -0.37
C ALA A 66 7.94 16.86 0.32
N GLN A 67 7.19 15.79 0.12
CA GLN A 67 7.52 14.45 0.59
C GLN A 67 8.81 13.93 -0.03
N MET A 68 8.99 14.11 -1.35
CA MET A 68 10.23 13.69 -2.02
C MET A 68 11.46 14.45 -1.48
N HIS A 69 11.35 15.76 -1.24
CA HIS A 69 12.40 16.54 -0.61
C HIS A 69 12.70 16.07 0.82
N LYS A 70 11.67 15.74 1.61
CA LYS A 70 11.88 15.18 2.95
C LYS A 70 12.58 13.82 2.90
N LEU A 71 12.23 12.96 1.95
CA LEU A 71 12.93 11.68 1.75
C LEU A 71 14.41 11.89 1.39
N ALA A 72 14.74 12.92 0.62
CA ALA A 72 16.14 13.28 0.34
C ALA A 72 16.87 13.76 1.62
N ASP A 73 16.25 14.67 2.39
CA ASP A 73 16.78 15.14 3.68
C ASP A 73 17.06 13.98 4.65
N ILE A 74 16.14 13.00 4.71
CA ILE A 74 16.31 11.79 5.53
C ILE A 74 17.54 11.00 5.08
N ALA A 75 17.73 10.85 3.76
CA ALA A 75 18.84 10.10 3.18
C ALA A 75 20.19 10.76 3.51
N ASP A 76 20.26 12.08 3.42
CA ASP A 76 21.48 12.87 3.64
C ASP A 76 21.86 12.94 5.13
N ARG A 77 20.87 13.06 6.02
CA ARG A 77 21.12 13.25 7.46
C ARG A 77 21.38 11.95 8.22
N TRP A 78 20.64 10.90 7.92
CA TRP A 78 20.62 9.67 8.74
C TRP A 78 20.95 8.39 7.98
N ASP A 79 21.29 8.48 6.69
CA ASP A 79 21.72 7.34 5.89
C ASP A 79 23.00 7.71 5.09
N LYS A 80 23.13 7.29 3.83
CA LYS A 80 24.32 7.45 3.00
C LYS A 80 24.06 8.30 1.75
N GLY A 81 23.10 9.22 1.82
CA GLY A 81 22.70 10.09 0.71
C GLY A 81 21.88 9.39 -0.38
N TYR A 82 21.35 8.19 -0.11
CA TYR A 82 20.46 7.48 -1.02
C TYR A 82 19.37 6.70 -0.29
N GLY A 83 18.28 6.42 -1.01
CA GLY A 83 17.21 5.52 -0.57
C GLY A 83 16.85 4.54 -1.69
N HIS A 84 16.24 3.42 -1.33
CA HIS A 84 15.88 2.37 -2.29
C HIS A 84 14.36 2.24 -2.43
N PHE A 85 13.84 2.55 -3.62
CA PHE A 85 12.46 2.21 -3.94
C PHE A 85 12.27 0.70 -4.01
N THR A 86 11.11 0.26 -3.55
CA THR A 86 10.79 -1.14 -3.37
C THR A 86 9.80 -1.61 -4.42
N THR A 87 9.72 -2.93 -4.63
CA THR A 87 8.70 -3.55 -5.49
C THR A 87 7.26 -3.42 -5.00
N ARG A 88 7.03 -2.69 -3.89
CA ARG A 88 5.70 -2.31 -3.39
C ARG A 88 5.55 -0.80 -3.24
N GLN A 89 6.27 -0.04 -4.05
CA GLN A 89 6.17 1.41 -4.16
C GLN A 89 6.56 2.20 -2.88
N ASN A 90 7.07 1.54 -1.84
CA ASN A 90 7.71 2.17 -0.68
C ASN A 90 9.17 2.55 -0.96
N ILE A 91 9.82 3.21 0.01
CA ILE A 91 11.27 3.49 0.05
C ILE A 91 11.92 2.91 1.31
N GLN A 92 13.22 2.57 1.25
CA GLN A 92 14.01 2.01 2.34
C GLN A 92 15.36 2.71 2.51
N TYR A 93 15.78 2.87 3.77
CA TYR A 93 17.08 3.36 4.24
C TYR A 93 17.77 2.22 5.00
N ASN A 94 19.02 1.89 4.68
CA ASN A 94 19.69 0.67 5.16
C ASN A 94 20.76 0.90 6.23
N TRP A 95 21.08 2.15 6.54
CA TRP A 95 22.14 2.51 7.48
C TRP A 95 21.73 3.37 8.68
N PRO A 96 20.44 3.55 9.06
CA PRO A 96 20.13 4.34 10.23
C PRO A 96 20.62 3.68 11.53
N ASP A 97 21.17 4.51 12.40
CA ASP A 97 21.47 4.14 13.78
C ASP A 97 20.19 4.08 14.61
N LEU A 98 20.08 3.06 15.48
CA LEU A 98 18.87 2.82 16.27
C LEU A 98 18.41 4.05 17.06
N ARG A 99 19.36 4.81 17.62
CA ARG A 99 19.13 6.00 18.44
C ARG A 99 18.44 7.11 17.65
N ASP A 100 18.70 7.18 16.35
CA ASP A 100 18.23 8.27 15.50
C ASP A 100 16.90 7.96 14.80
N VAL A 101 16.51 6.68 14.74
CA VAL A 101 15.25 6.27 14.08
C VAL A 101 14.03 7.04 14.59
N PRO A 102 13.84 7.28 15.90
CA PRO A 102 12.74 8.11 16.36
C PRO A 102 12.72 9.52 15.76
N ASP A 103 13.89 10.16 15.60
CA ASP A 103 14.00 11.50 15.00
C ASP A 103 13.71 11.47 13.50
N MET A 104 14.13 10.39 12.81
CA MET A 104 13.75 10.18 11.41
C MET A 104 12.23 10.06 11.25
N LEU A 105 11.55 9.36 12.17
CA LEU A 105 10.10 9.22 12.13
C LEU A 105 9.38 10.54 12.40
N ASP A 106 9.90 11.38 13.31
CA ASP A 106 9.35 12.71 13.57
C ASP A 106 9.54 13.64 12.36
N ALA A 107 10.71 13.59 11.70
CA ALA A 107 10.95 14.35 10.47
C ALA A 107 10.05 13.90 9.31
N LEU A 108 9.73 12.60 9.20
CA LEU A 108 8.74 12.09 8.24
C LEU A 108 7.32 12.60 8.56
N ALA A 109 6.97 12.68 9.83
CA ALA A 109 5.65 13.13 10.28
C ALA A 109 5.36 14.59 9.89
N GLU A 110 6.39 15.45 9.78
CA GLU A 110 6.27 16.83 9.30
C GLU A 110 5.61 16.96 7.92
N VAL A 111 5.68 15.91 7.09
CA VAL A 111 5.08 15.85 5.75
C VAL A 111 4.02 14.75 5.63
N GLY A 112 3.47 14.31 6.76
CA GLY A 112 2.42 13.28 6.83
C GLY A 112 2.89 11.88 6.42
N MET A 113 4.19 11.58 6.53
CA MET A 113 4.74 10.26 6.23
C MET A 113 5.03 9.46 7.51
N HIS A 114 5.01 8.13 7.41
CA HIS A 114 5.22 7.23 8.56
C HIS A 114 5.86 5.90 8.15
N ALA A 115 6.24 5.07 9.13
CA ALA A 115 6.74 3.70 8.92
C ALA A 115 5.84 2.61 9.53
N ILE A 116 4.67 2.99 10.03
CA ILE A 116 3.68 2.09 10.64
C ILE A 116 3.30 0.94 9.68
N GLN A 117 3.30 -0.28 10.22
CA GLN A 117 2.89 -1.53 9.56
C GLN A 117 3.59 -1.84 8.22
N THR A 118 4.77 -1.29 7.95
CA THR A 118 5.54 -1.62 6.74
C THR A 118 6.28 -2.97 6.85
N SER A 119 6.27 -3.58 8.03
CA SER A 119 6.85 -4.88 8.36
C SER A 119 5.94 -5.70 9.30
N GLY A 120 6.45 -6.65 10.06
CA GLY A 120 5.67 -7.47 11.00
C GLY A 120 4.70 -8.47 10.35
N ASN A 121 3.85 -9.05 11.19
CA ASN A 121 2.73 -9.90 10.79
C ASN A 121 1.43 -9.08 10.82
N THR A 122 1.40 -8.06 9.99
CA THR A 122 0.26 -7.16 9.82
C THR A 122 -0.13 -7.06 8.35
N ILE A 123 -1.21 -6.34 8.07
CA ILE A 123 -1.51 -5.82 6.74
C ILE A 123 -0.42 -4.80 6.39
N ARG A 124 0.11 -4.90 5.17
CA ARG A 124 1.15 -4.02 4.63
C ARG A 124 0.52 -2.93 3.79
N ASN A 125 1.35 -1.96 3.35
CA ASN A 125 0.97 -0.95 2.37
C ASN A 125 0.10 -1.52 1.25
N VAL A 126 -0.99 -0.83 0.92
CA VAL A 126 -1.89 -1.18 -0.16
C VAL A 126 -1.29 -0.67 -1.47
N THR A 127 -0.99 -1.58 -2.39
CA THR A 127 -0.37 -1.26 -3.68
C THR A 127 -1.46 -0.86 -4.68
N ALA A 128 -1.22 0.19 -5.46
CA ALA A 128 -2.14 0.63 -6.52
C ALA A 128 -1.44 0.68 -7.88
N ASP A 129 -2.21 0.84 -8.96
CA ASP A 129 -1.65 1.17 -10.27
C ASP A 129 -0.81 2.47 -10.16
N HIS A 130 0.41 2.45 -10.71
CA HIS A 130 1.30 3.61 -10.69
C HIS A 130 0.84 4.74 -11.61
N PHE A 131 -0.12 4.48 -12.51
CA PHE A 131 -0.79 5.48 -13.34
C PHE A 131 -2.18 5.89 -12.82
N ALA A 132 -2.53 5.48 -11.60
CA ALA A 132 -3.85 5.74 -11.02
C ALA A 132 -4.26 7.22 -11.01
N GLY A 133 -5.47 7.50 -11.48
CA GLY A 133 -6.10 8.81 -11.64
C GLY A 133 -5.66 9.57 -12.90
N ALA A 134 -4.76 9.00 -13.70
CA ALA A 134 -4.16 9.63 -14.86
C ALA A 134 -4.28 8.76 -16.13
N ALA A 135 -4.25 7.43 -15.99
CA ALA A 135 -4.30 6.48 -17.10
C ALA A 135 -5.58 6.64 -17.95
N ALA A 136 -5.43 6.68 -19.27
CA ALA A 136 -6.57 6.78 -20.20
C ALA A 136 -7.49 5.54 -20.18
N ASP A 137 -6.95 4.36 -19.82
CA ASP A 137 -7.68 3.09 -19.79
C ASP A 137 -8.31 2.76 -18.43
N GLU A 138 -8.19 3.64 -17.43
CA GLU A 138 -8.72 3.37 -16.10
C GLU A 138 -10.26 3.46 -16.07
N ILE A 139 -10.91 2.49 -15.41
CA ILE A 139 -12.35 2.51 -15.14
C ILE A 139 -12.66 3.55 -14.07
N ALA A 140 -11.84 3.57 -13.02
CA ALA A 140 -11.90 4.52 -11.92
C ALA A 140 -10.53 4.61 -11.23
N ASP A 141 -10.28 5.71 -10.52
CA ASP A 141 -9.07 5.87 -9.71
C ASP A 141 -9.09 4.87 -8.52
N PRO A 142 -8.11 3.96 -8.41
CA PRO A 142 -8.03 3.00 -7.29
C PRO A 142 -7.52 3.59 -5.98
N ARG A 143 -6.94 4.80 -5.98
CA ARG A 143 -6.30 5.39 -4.78
C ARG A 143 -7.26 5.66 -3.63
N PRO A 144 -8.49 6.17 -3.83
CA PRO A 144 -9.47 6.29 -2.75
C PRO A 144 -9.76 4.96 -2.05
N VAL A 145 -9.86 3.87 -2.80
CA VAL A 145 -10.09 2.53 -2.24
C VAL A 145 -8.86 2.04 -1.49
N ALA A 146 -7.67 2.25 -2.05
CA ALA A 146 -6.42 1.89 -1.38
C ALA A 146 -6.24 2.67 -0.06
N GLU A 147 -6.63 3.93 -0.03
CA GLU A 147 -6.61 4.78 1.17
C GLU A 147 -7.65 4.34 2.21
N LEU A 148 -8.88 4.00 1.78
CA LEU A 148 -9.89 3.44 2.68
C LEU A 148 -9.38 2.17 3.37
N ILE A 149 -8.78 1.25 2.60
CA ILE A 149 -8.20 0.01 3.13
C ILE A 149 -7.02 0.31 4.06
N ARG A 150 -6.19 1.32 3.75
CA ARG A 150 -5.09 1.75 4.63
C ARG A 150 -5.64 2.22 5.98
N GLN A 151 -6.63 3.11 5.99
CA GLN A 151 -7.22 3.63 7.22
C GLN A 151 -7.90 2.53 8.04
N TRP A 152 -8.70 1.68 7.39
CA TRP A 152 -9.36 0.54 8.03
C TRP A 152 -8.38 -0.45 8.68
N SER A 153 -7.24 -0.71 8.03
CA SER A 153 -6.29 -1.72 8.51
C SER A 153 -5.23 -1.18 9.49
N THR A 154 -5.04 0.13 9.53
CA THR A 154 -4.02 0.76 10.39
C THR A 154 -4.41 0.67 11.85
N ASP A 155 -3.51 0.12 12.67
CA ASP A 155 -3.72 -0.06 14.12
C ASP A 155 -4.95 -0.90 14.52
N HIS A 156 -5.54 -1.63 13.58
CA HIS A 156 -6.71 -2.46 13.83
C HIS A 156 -6.37 -3.63 14.79
N PRO A 157 -7.07 -3.79 15.93
CA PRO A 157 -6.71 -4.77 16.96
C PRO A 157 -6.63 -6.21 16.45
N GLU A 158 -7.53 -6.62 15.54
CA GLU A 158 -7.52 -7.97 14.97
C GLU A 158 -6.33 -8.20 14.00
N PHE A 159 -5.80 -7.14 13.37
CA PHE A 159 -4.82 -7.26 12.27
C PHE A 159 -3.38 -7.00 12.71
N GLN A 160 -3.15 -6.69 13.98
CA GLN A 160 -1.81 -6.51 14.54
C GLN A 160 -1.07 -7.86 14.76
N PHE A 161 -1.78 -8.99 14.82
CA PHE A 161 -1.20 -10.30 15.17
C PHE A 161 -1.61 -11.42 14.20
N LEU A 162 -1.53 -11.13 12.91
CA LEU A 162 -1.85 -12.09 11.87
C LEU A 162 -0.86 -13.28 11.87
N PRO A 163 -1.22 -14.42 11.25
CA PRO A 163 -0.30 -15.56 11.14
C PRO A 163 1.02 -15.18 10.45
N ARG A 164 0.96 -14.28 9.45
CA ARG A 164 2.13 -13.77 8.72
C ARG A 164 1.86 -12.40 8.07
N LYS A 165 2.79 -11.88 7.27
CA LYS A 165 2.59 -10.66 6.47
C LYS A 165 1.41 -10.81 5.50
N PHE A 166 0.61 -9.76 5.34
CA PHE A 166 -0.56 -9.73 4.47
C PHE A 166 -0.51 -8.52 3.53
N LYS A 167 -0.72 -8.73 2.24
CA LYS A 167 -0.55 -7.74 1.17
C LYS A 167 -1.85 -7.55 0.42
N VAL A 168 -2.25 -6.29 0.26
CA VAL A 168 -3.39 -5.92 -0.58
C VAL A 168 -2.89 -5.15 -1.80
N ALA A 169 -3.54 -5.34 -2.94
CA ALA A 169 -3.40 -4.50 -4.13
C ALA A 169 -4.75 -4.20 -4.77
N VAL A 170 -4.85 -3.01 -5.35
CA VAL A 170 -6.06 -2.52 -6.04
C VAL A 170 -5.67 -2.02 -7.43
N THR A 171 -6.41 -2.39 -8.46
CA THR A 171 -6.30 -1.77 -9.78
C THR A 171 -7.66 -1.27 -10.26
N GLY A 172 -7.63 -0.09 -10.87
CA GLY A 172 -8.77 0.52 -11.55
C GLY A 172 -8.80 0.27 -13.05
N SER A 173 -7.74 -0.34 -13.61
CA SER A 173 -7.62 -0.60 -15.05
C SER A 173 -7.90 -2.08 -15.38
N PRO A 174 -8.43 -2.38 -16.58
CA PRO A 174 -8.47 -3.74 -17.11
C PRO A 174 -7.07 -4.36 -17.22
N ASN A 175 -6.03 -3.56 -17.48
CA ASN A 175 -4.65 -3.98 -17.45
C ASN A 175 -4.12 -4.00 -16.01
N ASP A 176 -3.68 -5.16 -15.54
CA ASP A 176 -3.27 -5.34 -14.15
C ASP A 176 -1.83 -4.86 -13.89
N ARG A 177 -1.62 -3.54 -13.88
CA ARG A 177 -0.33 -2.92 -13.56
C ARG A 177 0.03 -3.02 -12.07
N ALA A 178 -0.94 -3.27 -11.19
CA ALA A 178 -0.73 -3.46 -9.75
C ALA A 178 -0.32 -4.90 -9.39
N VAL A 179 -0.36 -5.83 -10.36
CA VAL A 179 -0.05 -7.25 -10.20
C VAL A 179 -0.91 -7.87 -9.08
N THR A 180 -2.22 -7.61 -9.11
CA THR A 180 -3.19 -8.00 -8.07
C THR A 180 -3.15 -9.50 -7.75
N ARG A 181 -2.92 -10.36 -8.73
CA ARG A 181 -2.81 -11.82 -8.52
C ARG A 181 -1.57 -12.28 -7.74
N ALA A 182 -0.59 -11.40 -7.52
CA ALA A 182 0.59 -11.67 -6.69
C ALA A 182 0.41 -11.28 -5.21
N HIS A 183 -0.78 -10.81 -4.83
CA HIS A 183 -1.08 -10.30 -3.49
C HIS A 183 -1.91 -11.30 -2.67
N ASP A 184 -1.90 -11.12 -1.35
CA ASP A 184 -2.70 -11.96 -0.45
C ASP A 184 -4.20 -11.70 -0.70
N ILE A 185 -4.57 -10.43 -0.93
CA ILE A 185 -5.81 -10.00 -1.60
C ILE A 185 -5.47 -9.10 -2.80
N GLY A 186 -6.09 -9.38 -3.95
CA GLY A 186 -6.09 -8.53 -5.12
C GLY A 186 -7.52 -8.04 -5.42
N LEU A 187 -7.68 -6.76 -5.70
CA LEU A 187 -8.95 -6.13 -6.04
C LEU A 187 -8.85 -5.54 -7.44
N ARG A 188 -9.75 -5.96 -8.34
CA ARG A 188 -9.90 -5.35 -9.66
C ARG A 188 -11.25 -4.65 -9.71
N MET A 189 -11.26 -3.36 -9.98
CA MET A 189 -12.50 -2.63 -10.20
C MET A 189 -13.19 -3.14 -11.46
N VAL A 190 -14.48 -3.41 -11.35
CA VAL A 190 -15.33 -3.92 -12.41
C VAL A 190 -16.70 -3.25 -12.33
N THR A 191 -17.47 -3.31 -13.41
CA THR A 191 -18.85 -2.82 -13.44
C THR A 191 -19.77 -3.96 -13.82
N GLN A 192 -20.88 -4.13 -13.11
CA GLN A 192 -21.95 -5.05 -13.46
C GLN A 192 -23.26 -4.27 -13.58
N ASN A 193 -23.88 -4.28 -14.76
CA ASN A 193 -25.13 -3.55 -15.03
C ASN A 193 -25.09 -2.06 -14.67
N GLY A 194 -23.95 -1.40 -14.85
CA GLY A 194 -23.74 0.01 -14.49
C GLY A 194 -23.36 0.25 -13.02
N THR A 195 -23.42 -0.78 -12.16
CA THR A 195 -23.02 -0.68 -10.75
C THR A 195 -21.52 -0.97 -10.59
N PRO A 196 -20.74 -0.08 -9.95
CA PRO A 196 -19.34 -0.32 -9.66
C PRO A 196 -19.17 -1.39 -8.57
N GLY A 197 -18.13 -2.19 -8.69
CA GLY A 197 -17.78 -3.21 -7.72
C GLY A 197 -16.38 -3.77 -7.95
N PHE A 198 -16.10 -4.92 -7.36
CA PHE A 198 -14.78 -5.53 -7.37
C PHE A 198 -14.84 -7.02 -7.72
N ALA A 199 -13.93 -7.46 -8.59
CA ALA A 199 -13.52 -8.86 -8.60
C ALA A 199 -12.46 -9.06 -7.51
N VAL A 200 -12.72 -9.99 -6.59
CA VAL A 200 -11.90 -10.27 -5.42
C VAL A 200 -11.06 -11.51 -5.67
N ILE A 201 -9.75 -11.36 -5.51
CA ILE A 201 -8.74 -12.40 -5.70
C ILE A 201 -8.05 -12.65 -4.37
N ILE A 202 -7.83 -13.92 -4.01
CA ILE A 202 -7.12 -14.28 -2.77
C ILE A 202 -6.00 -15.29 -3.01
N GLY A 203 -5.06 -15.36 -2.08
CA GLY A 203 -4.08 -16.44 -2.01
C GLY A 203 -2.93 -16.33 -3.02
N GLY A 204 -2.59 -15.12 -3.46
CA GLY A 204 -1.40 -14.88 -4.28
C GLY A 204 -0.11 -14.71 -3.44
N GLY A 205 1.04 -14.84 -4.10
CA GLY A 205 2.31 -14.41 -3.52
C GLY A 205 3.56 -15.03 -4.12
N MET A 206 4.50 -14.18 -4.57
CA MET A 206 5.77 -14.56 -5.19
C MET A 206 6.91 -14.88 -4.20
N GLY A 207 6.58 -15.40 -3.02
CA GLY A 207 7.60 -15.85 -2.05
C GLY A 207 8.21 -17.20 -2.44
N ARG A 208 8.86 -17.88 -1.47
CA ARG A 208 9.50 -19.20 -1.64
C ARG A 208 8.69 -20.21 -2.46
N THR A 209 7.38 -20.29 -2.23
CA THR A 209 6.44 -21.10 -3.02
C THR A 209 5.57 -20.15 -3.83
N PRO A 210 5.93 -19.77 -5.08
CA PRO A 210 5.15 -18.82 -5.84
C PRO A 210 3.76 -19.38 -6.16
N MET A 211 2.72 -18.57 -5.95
CA MET A 211 1.33 -18.94 -6.25
C MET A 211 0.59 -17.75 -6.82
N ILE A 212 -0.22 -18.01 -7.84
CA ILE A 212 -1.13 -17.04 -8.46
C ILE A 212 -2.45 -17.06 -7.69
N GLY A 213 -2.92 -15.90 -7.26
CA GLY A 213 -4.18 -15.75 -6.55
C GLY A 213 -5.37 -16.16 -7.42
N LYS A 214 -6.42 -16.66 -6.78
CA LYS A 214 -7.64 -17.16 -7.41
C LYS A 214 -8.81 -16.23 -7.13
N VAL A 215 -9.70 -16.07 -8.10
CA VAL A 215 -10.92 -15.27 -7.93
C VAL A 215 -11.83 -16.00 -6.95
N ILE A 216 -12.07 -15.41 -5.78
CA ILE A 216 -13.05 -15.92 -4.81
C ILE A 216 -14.45 -15.40 -5.13
N ARG A 217 -14.54 -14.17 -5.67
CA ARG A 217 -15.80 -13.53 -6.04
C ARG A 217 -15.62 -12.66 -7.28
N GLU A 218 -16.43 -12.92 -8.31
CA GLU A 218 -16.34 -12.20 -9.60
C GLU A 218 -16.87 -10.77 -9.49
N PHE A 219 -17.88 -10.55 -8.62
CA PHE A 219 -18.46 -9.24 -8.37
C PHE A 219 -18.85 -9.08 -6.90
N LEU A 220 -18.26 -8.09 -6.26
CA LEU A 220 -18.57 -7.60 -4.92
C LEU A 220 -19.02 -6.13 -5.04
N PRO A 221 -20.24 -5.77 -4.62
CA PRO A 221 -20.67 -4.37 -4.58
C PRO A 221 -19.70 -3.50 -3.77
N GLN A 222 -19.59 -2.22 -4.14
CA GLN A 222 -18.63 -1.32 -3.48
C GLN A 222 -18.92 -1.17 -1.98
N GLU A 223 -20.20 -1.12 -1.60
CA GLU A 223 -20.63 -1.01 -0.21
C GLU A 223 -20.24 -2.21 0.66
N ASP A 224 -20.01 -3.37 0.03
CA ASP A 224 -19.67 -4.61 0.72
C ASP A 224 -18.15 -4.81 0.84
N LEU A 225 -17.33 -3.86 0.38
CA LEU A 225 -15.89 -4.04 0.27
C LEU A 225 -15.22 -4.37 1.61
N LEU A 226 -15.28 -3.45 2.58
CA LEU A 226 -14.63 -3.65 3.88
C LEU A 226 -15.16 -4.86 4.66
N PRO A 227 -16.48 -5.11 4.79
CA PRO A 227 -16.96 -6.30 5.49
C PRO A 227 -16.49 -7.60 4.81
N TYR A 228 -16.35 -7.63 3.49
CA TYR A 228 -15.83 -8.80 2.78
C TYR A 228 -14.33 -9.00 2.99
N LEU A 229 -13.54 -7.91 2.97
CA LEU A 229 -12.11 -7.97 3.30
C LEU A 229 -11.90 -8.46 4.74
N GLU A 230 -12.69 -7.97 5.69
CA GLU A 230 -12.67 -8.43 7.07
C GLU A 230 -12.99 -9.92 7.17
N ALA A 231 -14.02 -10.40 6.47
CA ALA A 231 -14.36 -11.82 6.43
C ALA A 231 -13.20 -12.69 5.90
N VAL A 232 -12.56 -12.29 4.81
CA VAL A 232 -11.38 -13.00 4.26
C VAL A 232 -10.24 -13.04 5.28
N VAL A 233 -9.93 -11.90 5.90
CA VAL A 233 -8.84 -11.80 6.88
C VAL A 233 -9.16 -12.61 8.12
N SER A 234 -10.38 -12.53 8.68
CA SER A 234 -10.79 -13.31 9.86
C SER A 234 -10.71 -14.82 9.62
N VAL A 235 -11.21 -15.31 8.48
CA VAL A 235 -11.13 -16.75 8.14
C VAL A 235 -9.69 -17.22 8.09
N TRP A 236 -8.81 -16.45 7.43
CA TRP A 236 -7.39 -16.79 7.41
C TRP A 236 -6.72 -16.62 8.78
N ASN A 237 -7.11 -15.63 9.59
CA ASN A 237 -6.56 -15.40 10.92
C ASN A 237 -6.83 -16.61 11.85
N LEU A 238 -8.01 -17.22 11.73
CA LEU A 238 -8.43 -18.41 12.45
C LEU A 238 -7.74 -19.69 11.94
N LEU A 239 -7.72 -19.93 10.63
CA LEU A 239 -7.17 -21.16 10.04
C LEU A 239 -5.65 -21.14 9.88
N GLY A 240 -5.05 -19.96 9.82
CA GLY A 240 -3.66 -19.76 9.46
C GLY A 240 -2.68 -20.38 10.46
N ARG A 241 -1.78 -21.21 9.94
CA ARG A 241 -0.70 -21.84 10.71
C ARG A 241 0.19 -20.81 11.41
N ARG A 242 0.54 -21.08 12.66
CA ARG A 242 1.51 -20.29 13.46
C ARG A 242 2.73 -21.11 13.92
N ASP A 243 2.68 -22.43 13.74
CA ASP A 243 3.75 -23.38 14.07
C ASP A 243 4.92 -23.30 13.07
N ASN A 244 4.64 -23.00 11.80
CA ASN A 244 5.65 -22.92 10.75
C ASN A 244 5.51 -21.65 9.90
N LYS A 245 6.44 -20.71 10.11
CA LYS A 245 6.47 -19.42 9.40
C LYS A 245 6.53 -19.52 7.87
N TYR A 246 7.01 -20.64 7.32
CA TYR A 246 7.07 -20.86 5.87
C TYR A 246 5.73 -21.35 5.28
N LYS A 247 4.83 -21.86 6.14
CA LYS A 247 3.48 -22.30 5.78
C LYS A 247 2.36 -21.36 6.28
N ALA A 248 2.72 -20.27 6.96
CA ALA A 248 1.78 -19.36 7.62
C ALA A 248 1.10 -18.30 6.71
N ARG A 249 1.24 -18.37 5.38
CA ARG A 249 0.66 -17.37 4.46
C ARG A 249 -0.70 -17.83 3.93
N ILE A 250 -1.63 -16.90 3.68
CA ILE A 250 -2.99 -17.23 3.17
C ILE A 250 -2.98 -18.10 1.92
N LYS A 251 -2.02 -17.91 1.01
CA LYS A 251 -1.87 -18.76 -0.18
C LYS A 251 -1.73 -20.25 0.14
N ILE A 252 -1.10 -20.59 1.28
CA ILE A 252 -0.94 -21.96 1.75
C ILE A 252 -2.26 -22.45 2.33
N THR A 253 -2.93 -21.64 3.16
CA THR A 253 -4.28 -21.96 3.67
C THR A 253 -5.28 -22.21 2.54
N VAL A 254 -5.32 -21.35 1.52
CA VAL A 254 -6.18 -21.52 0.34
C VAL A 254 -5.82 -22.77 -0.47
N HIS A 255 -4.54 -23.14 -0.51
CA HIS A 255 -4.10 -24.35 -1.18
C HIS A 255 -4.49 -25.63 -0.43
N GLU A 256 -4.27 -25.66 0.89
CA GLU A 256 -4.52 -26.82 1.74
C GLU A 256 -6.02 -27.11 1.89
N HIS A 257 -6.85 -26.08 1.99
CA HIS A 257 -8.31 -26.22 2.14
C HIS A 257 -9.06 -26.29 0.81
N GLY A 258 -8.50 -25.72 -0.26
CA GLY A 258 -9.20 -25.53 -1.52
C GLY A 258 -10.04 -24.25 -1.55
N LEU A 259 -10.26 -23.72 -2.75
CA LEU A 259 -10.95 -22.44 -2.95
C LEU A 259 -12.43 -22.50 -2.54
N GLU A 260 -13.10 -23.62 -2.79
CA GLU A 260 -14.53 -23.80 -2.49
C GLU A 260 -14.81 -23.79 -0.98
N ASP A 261 -14.03 -24.54 -0.18
CA ASP A 261 -14.14 -24.53 1.29
C ASP A 261 -13.87 -23.14 1.86
N ILE A 262 -12.80 -22.47 1.38
CA ILE A 262 -12.50 -21.11 1.80
C ILE A 262 -13.61 -20.14 1.41
N ARG A 263 -14.16 -20.25 0.20
CA ARG A 263 -15.29 -19.42 -0.23
C ARG A 263 -16.49 -19.60 0.69
N ALA A 264 -16.90 -20.84 0.97
CA ALA A 264 -18.02 -21.12 1.85
C ALA A 264 -17.84 -20.48 3.24
N ARG A 265 -16.65 -20.62 3.84
CA ARG A 265 -16.32 -20.01 5.14
C ARG A 265 -16.32 -18.48 5.10
N VAL A 266 -15.80 -17.89 4.02
CA VAL A 266 -15.78 -16.44 3.84
C VAL A 266 -17.19 -15.90 3.69
N GLU A 267 -18.06 -16.54 2.91
CA GLU A 267 -19.46 -16.11 2.77
C GLU A 267 -20.24 -16.25 4.09
N GLU A 268 -20.02 -17.33 4.85
CA GLU A 268 -20.63 -17.52 6.16
C GLU A 268 -20.17 -16.44 7.16
N ARG A 269 -18.86 -16.15 7.19
CA ARG A 269 -18.30 -15.08 8.02
C ARG A 269 -18.77 -13.69 7.56
N PHE A 270 -18.86 -13.45 6.26
CA PHE A 270 -19.34 -12.21 5.67
C PHE A 270 -20.79 -11.93 6.03
N ALA A 271 -21.67 -12.94 6.02
CA ALA A 271 -23.07 -12.80 6.43
C ALA A 271 -23.22 -12.32 7.90
N LEU A 272 -22.25 -12.68 8.76
CA LEU A 272 -22.22 -12.25 10.17
C LEU A 272 -21.62 -10.85 10.35
N ILE A 273 -20.60 -10.50 9.56
CA ILE A 273 -19.91 -9.20 9.65
C ILE A 273 -20.71 -8.10 8.96
N ARG A 274 -21.25 -8.34 7.77
CA ARG A 274 -21.91 -7.31 6.95
C ARG A 274 -22.92 -6.44 7.72
N PRO A 275 -23.79 -6.99 8.60
CA PRO A 275 -24.75 -6.17 9.36
C PRO A 275 -24.11 -5.22 10.38
N THR A 276 -22.84 -5.42 10.77
CA THR A 276 -22.14 -4.52 11.71
C THR A 276 -21.61 -3.26 11.01
N PHE A 277 -21.52 -3.27 9.68
CA PHE A 277 -21.16 -2.12 8.86
C PHE A 277 -22.41 -1.29 8.58
N THR A 278 -22.53 -0.17 9.31
CA THR A 278 -23.73 0.68 9.33
C THR A 278 -23.67 1.85 8.35
N GLY A 279 -22.64 1.92 7.50
CA GLY A 279 -22.45 2.96 6.49
C GLY A 279 -21.37 4.00 6.82
N VAL A 280 -20.80 3.98 8.02
CA VAL A 280 -19.67 4.86 8.43
C VAL A 280 -18.47 4.73 7.48
N ASP A 281 -18.20 3.51 7.01
CA ASP A 281 -17.17 3.23 6.02
C ASP A 281 -17.45 3.88 4.66
N GLN A 282 -18.73 4.02 4.28
CA GLN A 282 -19.14 4.66 3.04
C GLN A 282 -19.07 6.19 3.15
N GLU A 283 -19.43 6.75 4.31
CA GLU A 283 -19.21 8.18 4.60
C GLU A 283 -17.72 8.52 4.51
N LEU A 284 -16.87 7.74 5.19
CA LEU A 284 -15.42 7.90 5.13
C LEU A 284 -14.89 7.75 3.70
N PHE A 285 -15.39 6.78 2.94
CA PHE A 285 -15.00 6.61 1.54
C PHE A 285 -15.34 7.82 0.68
N ASN A 286 -16.50 8.44 0.88
CA ASN A 286 -16.89 9.64 0.14
C ASN A 286 -15.98 10.84 0.46
N ASP A 287 -15.62 11.02 1.72
CA ASP A 287 -14.68 12.07 2.15
C ASP A 287 -13.29 11.85 1.56
N ILE A 288 -12.78 10.62 1.65
CA ILE A 288 -11.50 10.23 1.02
C ILE A 288 -11.56 10.52 -0.48
N LYS A 289 -12.61 10.06 -1.17
CA LYS A 289 -12.77 10.24 -2.61
C LYS A 289 -12.75 11.71 -3.03
N ALA A 290 -13.36 12.60 -2.25
CA ALA A 290 -13.31 14.04 -2.50
C ALA A 290 -11.86 14.59 -2.47
N ALA A 291 -11.01 14.09 -1.57
CA ALA A 291 -9.58 14.48 -1.50
C ALA A 291 -8.73 13.99 -2.69
N PHE A 292 -9.25 13.10 -3.53
CA PHE A 292 -8.62 12.65 -4.77
C PHE A 292 -9.21 13.30 -6.02
N ALA A 293 -9.99 14.38 -5.88
CA ALA A 293 -10.45 15.16 -7.02
C ALA A 293 -9.28 15.54 -7.95
N ALA A 294 -9.51 15.38 -9.26
CA ALA A 294 -8.52 15.74 -10.26
C ALA A 294 -8.23 17.25 -10.20
N PRO A 295 -6.97 17.67 -10.44
CA PRO A 295 -6.67 19.09 -10.55
C PRO A 295 -7.39 19.71 -11.76
N LYS A 296 -7.54 21.03 -11.76
CA LYS A 296 -7.94 21.75 -12.97
C LYS A 296 -6.83 21.64 -14.00
N PHE A 297 -7.05 20.83 -15.03
CA PHE A 297 -6.13 20.72 -16.15
C PHE A 297 -6.12 22.03 -16.94
N ARG A 298 -4.93 22.57 -17.17
CA ARG A 298 -4.69 23.69 -18.08
C ARG A 298 -4.85 23.22 -19.53
N GLU A 299 -5.66 23.92 -20.31
CA GLU A 299 -5.69 23.78 -21.77
C GLU A 299 -4.58 24.66 -22.36
N ALA A 300 -3.67 24.05 -23.12
CA ALA A 300 -2.58 24.75 -23.79
C ALA A 300 -2.31 24.10 -25.15
N SER A 301 -1.75 24.87 -26.08
CA SER A 301 -1.33 24.36 -27.39
C SER A 301 -0.23 23.31 -27.22
N ILE A 302 -0.32 22.21 -27.98
CA ILE A 302 0.71 21.17 -28.06
C ILE A 302 1.66 21.35 -29.24
N ALA A 303 1.58 22.48 -29.97
CA ALA A 303 2.36 22.72 -31.19
C ALA A 303 3.89 22.66 -30.96
N GLU A 304 4.37 23.09 -29.79
CA GLU A 304 5.79 22.98 -29.41
C GLU A 304 6.21 21.52 -29.27
N TYR A 305 5.38 20.70 -28.62
CA TYR A 305 5.59 19.25 -28.51
C TYR A 305 5.60 18.60 -29.89
N GLU A 306 4.61 18.90 -30.74
CA GLU A 306 4.52 18.33 -32.09
C GLU A 306 5.72 18.71 -32.96
N THR A 307 6.18 19.96 -32.86
CA THR A 307 7.37 20.44 -33.57
C THR A 307 8.62 19.72 -33.09
N ALA A 308 8.83 19.62 -31.77
CA ALA A 308 9.97 18.88 -31.20
C ALA A 308 9.90 17.40 -31.59
N TYR A 309 8.73 16.76 -31.45
CA TYR A 309 8.53 15.37 -31.84
C TYR A 309 8.82 15.13 -33.33
N LYS A 310 8.47 16.08 -34.21
CA LYS A 310 8.72 15.97 -35.66
C LYS A 310 10.18 16.22 -36.06
N HIS A 311 10.87 17.14 -35.38
CA HIS A 311 12.16 17.67 -35.83
C HIS A 311 13.37 17.28 -34.96
N ASP A 312 13.16 16.75 -33.75
CA ASP A 312 14.22 16.26 -32.86
C ASP A 312 14.13 14.73 -32.68
N PRO A 313 15.01 13.95 -33.34
CA PRO A 313 15.03 12.49 -33.21
C PRO A 313 15.33 11.99 -31.80
N ILE A 314 16.12 12.72 -31.00
CA ILE A 314 16.46 12.34 -29.63
C ILE A 314 15.22 12.50 -28.76
N PHE A 315 14.53 13.65 -28.87
CA PHE A 315 13.28 13.87 -28.16
C PHE A 315 12.20 12.88 -28.55
N ARG A 316 12.05 12.56 -29.85
CA ARG A 316 11.10 11.53 -30.30
C ARG A 316 11.38 10.18 -29.66
N SER A 317 12.62 9.70 -29.72
CA SER A 317 12.99 8.41 -29.12
C SER A 317 12.73 8.40 -27.61
N TRP A 318 12.99 9.51 -26.91
CA TRP A 318 12.65 9.66 -25.50
C TRP A 318 11.14 9.60 -25.27
N ALA A 319 10.35 10.33 -26.07
CA ALA A 319 8.90 10.38 -25.97
C ALA A 319 8.26 9.00 -26.18
N ASP A 320 8.67 8.29 -27.25
CA ASP A 320 8.19 6.94 -27.59
C ASP A 320 8.45 5.91 -26.49
N THR A 321 9.52 6.11 -25.72
CA THR A 321 9.95 5.17 -24.67
C THR A 321 9.32 5.50 -23.32
N ASN A 322 9.17 6.79 -22.99
CA ASN A 322 8.90 7.24 -21.62
C ASN A 322 7.50 7.81 -21.43
N LEU A 323 6.76 8.14 -22.49
CA LEU A 323 5.40 8.68 -22.36
C LEU A 323 4.36 7.57 -22.40
N ALA A 324 3.34 7.71 -21.56
CA ALA A 324 2.10 6.95 -21.63
C ALA A 324 0.89 7.90 -21.72
N GLU A 325 -0.19 7.41 -22.31
CA GLU A 325 -1.40 8.21 -22.52
C GLU A 325 -2.06 8.62 -21.20
N HIS A 326 -2.40 9.90 -21.12
CA HIS A 326 -3.16 10.48 -20.03
C HIS A 326 -4.64 10.62 -20.44
N ARG A 327 -5.56 10.45 -19.49
CA ARG A 327 -7.01 10.58 -19.72
C ARG A 327 -7.46 11.98 -20.13
N ALA A 328 -6.73 13.01 -19.68
CA ALA A 328 -6.98 14.41 -20.03
C ALA A 328 -6.25 14.77 -21.34
N PRO A 329 -6.95 15.34 -22.33
CA PRO A 329 -6.33 15.78 -23.59
C PRO A 329 -5.19 16.78 -23.36
N GLY A 330 -4.10 16.63 -24.14
CA GLY A 330 -2.93 17.52 -24.04
C GLY A 330 -1.98 17.22 -22.87
N TYR A 331 -2.21 16.13 -22.14
CA TYR A 331 -1.33 15.63 -21.07
C TYR A 331 -0.73 14.28 -21.45
N ALA A 332 0.39 13.95 -20.83
CA ALA A 332 1.02 12.64 -20.90
C ALA A 332 1.55 12.25 -19.51
N ILE A 333 1.66 10.95 -19.26
CA ILE A 333 2.34 10.42 -18.08
C ILE A 333 3.79 10.19 -18.45
N VAL A 334 4.72 10.76 -17.68
CA VAL A 334 6.16 10.59 -17.89
C VAL A 334 6.68 9.50 -16.96
N GLN A 335 7.35 8.50 -17.52
CA GLN A 335 8.08 7.47 -16.77
C GLN A 335 9.56 7.81 -16.76
N ILE A 336 10.16 7.87 -15.57
CA ILE A 336 11.59 8.13 -15.41
C ILE A 336 12.25 6.90 -14.79
N SER A 337 13.21 6.31 -15.51
CA SER A 337 14.03 5.23 -14.98
C SER A 337 14.96 5.77 -13.88
N LEU A 338 14.92 5.14 -12.71
CA LEU A 338 15.85 5.43 -11.60
C LEU A 338 17.14 4.60 -11.68
N LYS A 339 17.34 3.83 -12.75
CA LYS A 339 18.55 3.06 -12.98
C LYS A 339 19.64 3.99 -13.51
N ALA A 340 20.61 4.30 -12.66
CA ALA A 340 21.85 4.98 -13.04
C ALA A 340 22.77 4.07 -13.87
#